data_AF-A0AAE0KAG1-F1
#
_entry.id   AF-A0AAE0KAG1-F1
#
_cell.length_a   1.000
_cell.length_b   1.000
_cell.length_c   1.000
_cell.angle_alpha   90.00
_cell.angle_beta   90.00
_cell.angle_gamma   90.00
#
_symmetry.space_group_name_H-M   'P 1'
#
loop_
_entity.id
_entity.type
_entity.pdbx_description
1 polymer ?
#
loop_
_entity_poly.entity_id
_entity_poly.type
_entity_poly.pdbx_seq_one_letter_code
_entity_poly.pdbx_strand_id
1 'polypeptide(L)'
;MSRVAQSTSHTSRGVGGQKARQVWTAEEDRLLSMAVAKETPQNGTISWHRVAAHLQGRNNKDCRKRWHYSIANTIRKGTWTREEDQKLLEAVEVYGPRWSKIAESVGTRNGDQCWKRWYDCLDPRIDKSPWTPEEDSTLLVQVAEHGRNWTEIVNKHFPNRTSLSAKNRYSILQR
;
A
#
# COMPACT_ATOMS: atom_id res chain seq x y z
N MET A 1 55.13 -12.77 -34.25
CA MET A 1 54.90 -13.77 -33.18
C MET A 1 54.58 -13.05 -31.87
N SER A 2 53.47 -13.19 -31.16
CA SER A 2 52.07 -13.45 -31.44
C SER A 2 51.36 -12.98 -30.16
N ARG A 3 50.36 -12.11 -30.29
CA ARG A 3 49.68 -11.45 -29.15
C ARG A 3 48.83 -12.47 -28.36
N VAL A 4 48.89 -12.36 -27.04
CA VAL A 4 48.10 -13.13 -26.08
C VAL A 4 46.62 -12.75 -26.23
N ALA A 5 45.77 -13.72 -26.57
CA ALA A 5 44.31 -13.56 -26.58
C ALA A 5 43.75 -13.85 -25.18
N GLN A 6 43.15 -12.84 -24.55
CA GLN A 6 42.38 -12.99 -23.31
C GLN A 6 41.02 -13.62 -23.65
N SER A 7 40.74 -14.80 -23.10
CA SER A 7 39.42 -15.43 -23.18
C SER A 7 38.48 -14.78 -22.15
N THR A 8 37.51 -14.02 -22.63
CA THR A 8 36.43 -13.44 -21.81
C THR A 8 35.29 -14.45 -21.68
N SER A 9 35.20 -15.13 -20.54
CA SER A 9 34.05 -15.96 -20.19
C SER A 9 32.82 -15.06 -19.95
N HIS A 10 31.89 -15.05 -20.90
CA HIS A 10 30.56 -14.45 -20.75
C HIS A 10 29.68 -15.37 -19.90
N THR A 11 29.52 -15.03 -18.61
CA THR A 11 28.52 -15.66 -17.74
C THR A 11 27.17 -15.00 -17.97
N SER A 12 26.32 -15.64 -18.78
CA SER A 12 24.93 -15.24 -18.98
C SER A 12 24.15 -15.36 -17.67
N ARG A 13 23.74 -14.24 -17.08
CA ARG A 13 22.84 -14.21 -15.91
C ARG A 13 21.40 -14.37 -16.37
N GLY A 14 20.81 -15.48 -15.98
CA GLY A 14 19.46 -15.91 -16.35
C GLY A 14 18.36 -14.91 -16.00
N VAL A 15 17.36 -14.89 -16.87
CA VAL A 15 16.10 -14.16 -16.76
C VAL A 15 15.35 -14.65 -15.53
N GLY A 16 15.20 -13.78 -14.52
CA GLY A 16 14.41 -14.06 -13.33
C GLY A 16 12.93 -14.13 -13.66
N GLY A 17 12.36 -15.34 -13.67
CA GLY A 17 10.93 -15.56 -13.80
C GLY A 17 10.17 -14.87 -12.66
N GLN A 18 9.19 -14.04 -13.01
CA GLN A 18 8.31 -13.39 -12.05
C GLN A 18 7.49 -14.46 -11.31
N LYS A 19 7.81 -14.72 -10.04
CA LYS A 19 7.03 -15.64 -9.20
C LYS A 19 5.60 -15.13 -9.05
N ALA A 20 4.62 -15.99 -9.34
CA ALA A 20 3.21 -15.69 -9.14
C ALA A 20 2.93 -15.27 -7.69
N ARG A 21 2.07 -14.26 -7.50
CA ARG A 21 1.74 -13.71 -6.19
C ARG A 21 0.91 -14.73 -5.40
N GLN A 22 1.55 -15.47 -4.51
CA GLN A 22 0.89 -16.49 -3.68
C GLN A 22 -0.06 -15.84 -2.65
N VAL A 23 -1.35 -16.16 -2.72
CA VAL A 23 -2.40 -15.65 -1.83
C VAL A 23 -2.32 -16.36 -0.48
N TRP A 24 -2.52 -15.62 0.63
CA TRP A 24 -2.55 -16.19 1.98
C TRP A 24 -3.90 -16.86 2.26
N THR A 25 -3.87 -18.10 2.73
CA THR A 25 -5.04 -18.87 3.15
C THR A 25 -5.36 -18.64 4.63
N ALA A 26 -6.59 -18.97 5.05
CA ALA A 26 -6.99 -18.88 6.45
C ALA A 26 -6.15 -19.81 7.36
N GLU A 27 -5.74 -20.97 6.86
CA GLU A 27 -4.87 -21.87 7.63
C GLU A 27 -3.46 -21.30 7.77
N GLU A 28 -2.90 -20.71 6.72
CA GLU A 28 -1.61 -20.00 6.83
C GLU A 28 -1.70 -18.82 7.81
N ASP A 29 -2.80 -18.07 7.84
CA ASP A 29 -3.01 -17.00 8.82
C ASP A 29 -3.08 -17.53 10.26
N ARG A 30 -3.74 -18.67 10.46
CA ARG A 30 -3.80 -19.36 11.75
C ARG A 30 -2.41 -19.81 12.19
N LEU A 31 -1.66 -20.45 11.31
CA LEU A 31 -0.28 -20.89 11.55
C LEU A 31 0.64 -19.70 11.84
N LEU A 32 0.52 -18.60 11.09
CA LEU A 32 1.28 -17.38 11.33
C LEU A 32 0.98 -16.79 12.71
N SER A 33 -0.30 -16.77 13.10
CA SER A 33 -0.72 -16.27 14.42
C SER A 33 -0.17 -17.11 15.56
N MET A 34 -0.25 -18.44 15.43
CA MET A 34 0.30 -19.37 16.42
C MET A 34 1.82 -19.26 16.51
N ALA A 35 2.51 -19.18 15.37
CA ALA A 35 3.96 -19.04 15.31
C ALA A 35 4.44 -17.72 15.92
N VAL A 36 3.74 -16.61 15.68
CA VAL A 36 4.06 -15.33 16.32
C VAL A 36 3.83 -15.40 17.83
N ALA A 37 2.72 -15.97 18.30
CA ALA A 37 2.47 -16.12 19.73
C ALA A 37 3.55 -16.98 20.42
N LYS A 38 4.03 -18.03 19.75
CA LYS A 38 5.10 -18.91 20.26
C LYS A 38 6.47 -18.25 20.27
N GLU A 39 6.81 -17.51 19.21
CA GLU A 39 8.14 -16.93 19.00
C GLU A 39 8.27 -15.49 19.54
N THR A 40 7.23 -14.94 20.17
CA THR A 40 7.29 -13.63 20.86
C THR A 40 7.79 -13.85 22.29
N PRO A 41 9.04 -13.47 22.62
CA PRO A 41 9.53 -13.54 24.00
C PRO A 41 8.81 -12.49 24.84
N GLN A 42 8.65 -12.74 26.15
CA GLN A 42 8.01 -11.80 27.08
C GLN A 42 8.65 -10.40 27.11
N ASN A 43 9.89 -10.25 26.64
CA ASN A 43 10.58 -8.96 26.56
C ASN A 43 11.54 -8.84 25.35
N GLY A 44 11.14 -9.38 24.19
CA GLY A 44 12.03 -9.48 23.02
C GLY A 44 11.40 -9.14 21.68
N THR A 45 12.24 -9.03 20.66
CA THR A 45 11.82 -8.84 19.27
C THR A 45 11.46 -10.18 18.62
N ILE A 46 10.40 -10.18 17.81
CA ILE A 46 9.94 -11.38 17.08
C ILE A 46 10.99 -11.78 16.04
N SER A 47 11.47 -13.02 16.11
CA SER A 47 12.35 -13.59 15.08
C SER A 47 11.52 -14.10 13.89
N TRP A 48 11.39 -13.28 12.86
CA TRP A 48 10.66 -13.66 11.63
C TRP A 48 11.24 -14.86 10.89
N HIS A 49 12.52 -15.17 11.09
CA HIS A 49 13.13 -16.40 10.57
C HIS A 49 12.53 -17.64 11.23
N ARG A 50 12.35 -17.62 12.56
CA ARG A 50 11.73 -18.72 13.29
C ARG A 50 10.25 -18.84 12.97
N VAL A 51 9.55 -17.71 12.90
CA VAL A 51 8.14 -17.68 12.46
C VAL A 51 7.98 -18.32 11.08
N ALA A 52 8.82 -17.97 10.11
CA ALA A 52 8.75 -18.55 8.76
C ALA A 52 9.04 -20.06 8.70
N ALA A 53 9.81 -20.61 9.65
CA ALA A 53 10.05 -22.06 9.72
C ALA A 53 8.77 -22.87 9.99
N HIS A 54 7.71 -22.23 10.49
CA HIS A 54 6.39 -22.85 10.68
C HIS A 54 5.49 -22.79 9.45
N LEU A 55 5.88 -22.05 8.40
CA LEU A 55 5.06 -21.82 7.20
C LEU A 55 5.78 -22.32 5.95
N GLN A 56 5.37 -23.49 5.46
CA GLN A 56 5.94 -24.08 4.25
C GLN A 56 5.68 -23.16 3.05
N GLY A 57 6.75 -22.80 2.31
CA GLY A 57 6.64 -21.94 1.13
C GLY A 57 6.54 -20.43 1.40
N ARG A 58 6.54 -19.98 2.67
CA ARG A 58 6.61 -18.56 3.02
C ARG A 58 7.98 -18.21 3.58
N ASN A 59 8.51 -17.04 3.20
CA ASN A 59 9.75 -16.54 3.80
C ASN A 59 9.46 -15.55 4.94
N ASN A 60 10.52 -15.18 5.66
CA ASN A 60 10.45 -14.24 6.79
C ASN A 60 9.84 -12.86 6.42
N LYS A 61 10.09 -12.35 5.22
CA LYS A 61 9.58 -11.05 4.75
C LYS A 61 8.08 -11.13 4.51
N ASP A 62 7.62 -12.23 3.91
CA ASP A 62 6.20 -12.48 3.67
C ASP A 62 5.44 -12.58 4.99
N CYS A 63 5.98 -13.34 5.96
CA CYS A 63 5.39 -13.49 7.28
C CYS A 63 5.32 -12.16 8.02
N ARG A 64 6.43 -11.42 8.07
CA ARG A 64 6.48 -10.08 8.70
C ARG A 64 5.47 -9.13 8.07
N LYS A 65 5.43 -9.09 6.74
CA LYS A 65 4.50 -8.23 6.00
C LYS A 65 3.06 -8.62 6.30
N ARG A 66 2.71 -9.91 6.19
CA ARG A 66 1.35 -10.41 6.45
C ARG A 66 0.90 -10.08 7.87
N TRP A 67 1.77 -10.28 8.86
CA TRP A 67 1.48 -9.94 10.25
C TRP A 67 1.14 -8.46 10.42
N HIS A 68 2.08 -7.57 10.10
CA HIS A 68 1.91 -6.13 10.33
C HIS A 68 0.85 -5.47 9.45
N TYR A 69 0.47 -6.07 8.32
CA TYR A 69 -0.48 -5.47 7.38
C TYR A 69 -1.89 -6.04 7.49
N SER A 70 -2.08 -7.22 8.10
CA SER A 70 -3.35 -7.94 7.98
C SER A 70 -3.78 -8.75 9.20
N ILE A 71 -2.85 -9.27 10.01
CA ILE A 71 -3.19 -10.17 11.12
C ILE A 71 -3.07 -9.50 12.48
N ALA A 72 -2.08 -8.65 12.69
CA ALA A 72 -1.90 -7.97 13.97
C ALA A 72 -3.22 -7.28 14.37
N ASN A 73 -3.77 -7.66 15.53
CA ASN A 73 -5.07 -7.17 16.01
C ASN A 73 -5.11 -5.65 16.23
N THR A 74 -3.94 -4.99 16.15
CA THR A 74 -3.80 -3.55 16.17
C THR A 74 -4.26 -2.89 14.86
N ILE A 75 -4.31 -3.61 13.72
CA ILE A 75 -4.63 -3.02 12.42
C ILE A 75 -6.14 -3.02 12.16
N ARG A 76 -6.75 -1.83 12.21
CA ARG A 76 -8.16 -1.62 11.94
C ARG A 76 -8.44 -1.51 10.44
N LYS A 77 -9.53 -2.17 10.01
CA LYS A 77 -10.13 -2.03 8.68
C LYS A 77 -11.35 -1.10 8.78
N GLY A 78 -11.65 -0.39 7.69
CA GLY A 78 -12.83 0.49 7.60
C GLY A 78 -12.51 1.98 7.81
N THR A 79 -13.56 2.75 8.13
CA THR A 79 -13.57 4.22 8.19
C THR A 79 -12.51 4.77 9.13
N TRP A 80 -11.87 5.88 8.74
CA TRP A 80 -10.93 6.63 9.56
C TRP A 80 -11.66 7.48 10.59
N THR A 81 -11.22 7.43 11.85
CA THR A 81 -11.73 8.34 12.88
C THR A 81 -10.98 9.69 12.83
N ARG A 82 -11.56 10.72 13.47
CA ARG A 82 -10.91 12.05 13.54
C ARG A 82 -9.60 11.99 14.31
N GLU A 83 -9.51 11.16 15.34
CA GLU A 83 -8.31 10.96 16.14
C GLU A 83 -7.21 10.27 15.32
N GLU A 84 -7.56 9.32 14.46
CA GLU A 84 -6.61 8.68 13.54
C GLU A 84 -6.09 9.70 12.51
N ASP A 85 -6.97 10.51 11.93
CA ASP A 85 -6.59 11.57 10.99
C ASP A 85 -5.67 12.60 11.65
N GLN A 86 -5.97 13.01 12.89
CA GLN A 86 -5.16 13.96 13.66
C GLN A 86 -3.76 13.42 13.91
N LYS A 87 -3.65 12.17 14.39
CA LYS A 87 -2.34 11.52 14.59
C LYS A 87 -1.55 11.39 13.29
N LEU A 88 -2.23 11.10 12.17
CA LEU A 88 -1.59 10.99 10.86
C LEU A 88 -1.04 12.35 10.43
N LEU A 89 -1.84 13.43 10.55
CA LEU A 89 -1.41 14.80 10.23
C LEU A 89 -0.17 15.19 11.05
N GLU A 90 -0.23 15.05 12.37
CA GLU A 90 0.90 15.35 13.26
C GLU A 90 2.16 14.54 12.91
N ALA A 91 1.99 13.25 12.63
CA ALA A 91 3.11 12.40 12.27
C ALA A 91 3.70 12.73 10.89
N VAL A 92 2.90 13.22 9.92
CA VAL A 92 3.42 13.69 8.62
C VAL A 92 4.25 14.96 8.81
N GLU A 93 3.84 15.89 9.66
CA GLU A 93 4.65 17.08 9.98
C GLU A 93 6.00 16.71 10.60
N VAL A 94 6.01 15.73 11.51
CA VAL A 94 7.26 15.31 12.19
C VAL A 94 8.15 14.45 11.30
N TYR A 95 7.57 13.50 10.57
CA TYR A 95 8.32 12.46 9.88
C TYR A 95 8.41 12.65 8.37
N GLY A 96 7.64 13.54 7.75
CA GLY A 96 7.49 13.59 6.29
C GLY A 96 6.91 12.27 5.74
N PRO A 97 7.13 11.90 4.46
CA PRO A 97 6.51 10.74 3.82
C PRO A 97 7.12 9.37 4.24
N ARG A 98 7.47 9.21 5.52
CA ARG A 98 7.95 7.95 6.11
C ARG A 98 6.79 7.15 6.68
N TRP A 99 6.00 6.54 5.79
CA TRP A 99 4.71 5.90 6.12
C TRP A 99 4.77 4.81 7.19
N SER A 100 5.88 4.05 7.26
CA SER A 100 6.07 3.07 8.34
C SER A 100 6.16 3.74 9.72
N LYS A 101 6.82 4.90 9.83
CA LYS A 101 6.92 5.66 11.08
C LYS A 101 5.59 6.33 11.43
N ILE A 102 4.90 6.87 10.43
CA ILE A 102 3.56 7.44 10.60
C ILE A 102 2.58 6.37 11.11
N ALA A 103 2.62 5.16 10.54
CA ALA A 103 1.81 4.04 10.99
C ALA A 103 2.08 3.66 12.46
N GLU A 104 3.35 3.70 12.90
CA GLU A 104 3.70 3.52 14.32
C GLU A 104 3.04 4.58 15.21
N SER A 105 3.01 5.85 14.79
CA SER A 105 2.36 6.94 15.53
C SER A 105 0.82 6.85 15.54
N VAL A 106 0.21 6.46 14.42
CA VAL A 106 -1.24 6.24 14.34
C VAL A 106 -1.64 5.03 15.20
N GLY A 107 -0.81 3.98 15.19
CA GLY A 107 -0.93 2.78 16.03
C GLY A 107 -1.99 1.78 15.55
N THR A 108 -3.04 2.25 14.87
CA THR A 108 -4.18 1.43 14.42
C THR A 108 -4.20 1.14 12.93
N ARG A 109 -3.26 1.71 12.16
CA ARG A 109 -3.23 1.67 10.69
C ARG A 109 -1.82 1.32 10.22
N ASN A 110 -1.74 0.62 9.09
CA ASN A 110 -0.45 0.31 8.46
C ASN A 110 -0.02 1.43 7.49
N GLY A 111 1.24 1.38 7.05
CA GLY A 111 1.83 2.42 6.19
C GLY A 111 1.07 2.67 4.89
N ASP A 112 0.58 1.62 4.24
CA ASP A 112 -0.17 1.74 2.98
C ASP A 112 -1.53 2.43 3.20
N GLN A 113 -2.19 2.13 4.32
CA GLN A 113 -3.42 2.80 4.72
C GLN A 113 -3.16 4.29 4.98
N CYS A 114 -2.10 4.63 5.72
CA CYS A 114 -1.73 6.02 6.00
C CYS A 114 -1.38 6.78 4.72
N TRP A 115 -0.55 6.20 3.85
CA TRP A 115 -0.20 6.75 2.54
C TRP A 115 -1.46 7.06 1.73
N LYS A 116 -2.36 6.09 1.62
CA LYS A 116 -3.60 6.25 0.87
C LYS A 116 -4.48 7.35 1.47
N ARG A 117 -4.66 7.35 2.80
CA ARG A 117 -5.47 8.36 3.49
C ARG A 117 -4.92 9.77 3.29
N TRP A 118 -3.60 9.92 3.32
CA TRP A 118 -2.94 11.19 3.03
C TRP A 118 -3.28 11.68 1.62
N TYR A 119 -2.88 10.92 0.60
CA TYR A 119 -2.98 11.35 -0.80
C TYR A 119 -4.40 11.36 -1.37
N ASP A 120 -5.34 10.65 -0.75
CA ASP A 120 -6.74 10.67 -1.18
C ASP A 120 -7.59 11.72 -0.43
N CYS A 121 -7.20 12.13 0.78
CA CYS A 121 -8.10 12.88 1.67
C CYS A 121 -7.46 14.00 2.52
N LEU A 122 -6.26 13.80 3.06
CA LEU A 122 -5.72 14.70 4.09
C LEU A 122 -4.73 15.73 3.56
N ASP A 123 -4.02 15.43 2.47
CA ASP A 123 -3.05 16.36 1.88
C ASP A 123 -3.73 17.72 1.61
N PRO A 124 -3.19 18.83 2.15
CA PRO A 124 -3.79 20.15 2.01
C PRO A 124 -3.80 20.65 0.56
N ARG A 125 -3.02 20.03 -0.33
CA ARG A 125 -3.02 20.35 -1.77
C ARG A 125 -4.21 19.75 -2.52
N ILE A 126 -4.97 18.85 -1.89
CA ILE A 126 -6.14 18.24 -2.52
C ILE A 126 -7.29 19.24 -2.56
N ASP A 127 -7.88 19.39 -3.74
CA ASP A 127 -9.12 20.15 -3.91
C ASP A 127 -10.33 19.34 -3.39
N LYS A 128 -10.94 19.88 -2.34
CA LYS A 128 -12.11 19.33 -1.64
C LYS A 128 -13.38 20.15 -1.91
N SER A 129 -13.33 21.10 -2.84
CA SER A 129 -14.49 21.90 -3.24
C SER A 129 -15.60 21.01 -3.79
N PRO A 130 -16.88 21.41 -3.64
CA PRO A 130 -17.98 20.74 -4.31
C PRO A 130 -17.75 20.66 -5.82
N TRP A 131 -18.21 19.57 -6.44
CA TRP A 131 -18.18 19.43 -7.90
C TRP A 131 -19.19 20.37 -8.54
N THR A 132 -18.77 21.10 -9.57
CA THR A 132 -19.66 21.97 -10.35
C THR A 132 -20.34 21.20 -11.49
N PRO A 133 -21.47 21.70 -12.03
CA PRO A 133 -22.12 21.10 -13.20
C PRO A 133 -21.21 21.00 -14.44
N GLU A 134 -20.29 21.95 -14.62
CA GLU A 134 -19.32 21.97 -15.71
C GLU A 134 -18.27 20.86 -15.53
N GLU A 135 -17.80 20.66 -14.30
CA GLU A 135 -16.90 19.56 -13.96
C GLU A 135 -17.58 18.20 -14.14
N ASP A 136 -18.86 18.07 -13.77
CA ASP A 136 -19.64 16.86 -14.00
C ASP A 136 -19.78 16.54 -15.49
N SER A 137 -20.10 17.56 -16.28
CA SER A 137 -20.22 17.43 -17.74
C SER A 137 -18.89 16.96 -18.33
N THR A 138 -17.79 17.57 -17.90
CA THR A 138 -16.43 17.17 -18.31
C THR A 138 -16.12 15.74 -17.88
N LEU A 139 -16.45 15.37 -16.64
CA LEU A 139 -16.19 14.03 -16.10
C LEU A 139 -16.95 12.96 -16.90
N LEU A 140 -18.21 13.21 -17.24
CA LEU A 140 -19.02 12.27 -18.02
C LEU A 140 -18.49 12.07 -19.43
N VAL A 141 -18.11 13.16 -20.13
CA VAL A 141 -17.51 13.10 -21.47
C VAL A 141 -16.21 12.29 -21.43
N GLN A 142 -15.32 12.61 -20.47
CA GLN A 142 -14.02 11.95 -20.37
C GLN A 142 -14.12 10.48 -19.97
N VAL A 143 -15.10 10.10 -19.14
CA VAL A 143 -15.37 8.69 -18.83
C VAL A 143 -15.96 7.95 -20.04
N ALA A 144 -16.77 8.61 -20.87
CA ALA A 144 -17.28 8.00 -22.10
C ALA A 144 -16.17 7.75 -23.14
N GLU A 145 -15.20 8.67 -23.23
CA GLU A 145 -14.08 8.58 -24.18
C GLU A 145 -12.96 7.62 -23.73
N HIS A 146 -12.55 7.71 -22.47
CA HIS A 146 -11.38 6.98 -21.94
C HIS A 146 -11.74 5.83 -20.99
N GLY A 147 -13.03 5.60 -20.74
CA GLY A 147 -13.49 4.64 -19.73
C GLY A 147 -13.15 5.09 -18.31
N ARG A 148 -13.06 4.14 -17.38
CA ARG A 148 -12.83 4.41 -15.94
C ARG A 148 -11.35 4.59 -15.60
N ASN A 149 -10.58 5.24 -16.47
CA ASN A 149 -9.18 5.59 -16.21
C ASN A 149 -9.07 6.87 -15.37
N TRP A 150 -9.44 6.76 -14.08
CA TRP A 150 -9.53 7.91 -13.17
C TRP A 150 -8.23 8.69 -13.02
N THR A 151 -7.08 8.03 -13.07
CA THR A 151 -5.78 8.69 -12.92
C THR A 151 -5.49 9.58 -14.13
N GLU A 152 -5.72 9.09 -15.34
CA GLU A 152 -5.52 9.88 -16.55
C GLU A 152 -6.50 11.05 -16.63
N ILE A 153 -7.79 10.81 -16.36
CA ILE A 153 -8.84 11.81 -16.41
C ILE A 153 -8.55 12.96 -15.44
N VAL A 154 -8.23 12.63 -14.18
CA VAL A 154 -7.96 13.65 -13.15
C VAL A 154 -6.70 14.44 -13.47
N ASN A 155 -5.61 13.77 -13.87
CA ASN A 155 -4.36 14.45 -14.18
C ASN A 155 -4.49 15.44 -15.35
N LYS A 156 -5.38 15.17 -16.32
CA LYS A 156 -5.58 16.03 -17.49
C LYS A 156 -6.61 17.14 -17.26
N HIS A 157 -7.70 16.85 -16.55
CA HIS A 157 -8.89 17.71 -16.54
C HIS A 157 -9.25 18.28 -15.17
N PHE A 158 -8.75 17.70 -14.08
CA PHE A 158 -9.13 18.07 -12.71
C PHE A 158 -7.89 18.23 -11.84
N PRO A 159 -7.07 19.28 -12.07
CA PRO A 159 -5.88 19.51 -11.28
C PRO A 159 -6.22 19.55 -9.79
N ASN A 160 -5.38 18.92 -8.97
CA ASN A 160 -5.53 18.82 -7.51
C ASN A 160 -6.74 18.02 -7.00
N ARG A 161 -7.68 17.56 -7.84
CA ARG A 161 -8.63 16.51 -7.44
C ARG A 161 -7.93 15.15 -7.43
N THR A 162 -8.55 14.14 -6.81
CA THR A 162 -7.97 12.79 -6.70
C THR A 162 -8.76 11.81 -7.55
N SER A 163 -8.11 10.72 -7.97
CA SER A 163 -8.81 9.62 -8.65
C SER A 163 -9.97 9.07 -7.81
N LEU A 164 -9.84 9.08 -6.48
CA LEU A 164 -10.91 8.69 -5.57
C LEU A 164 -12.09 9.67 -5.63
N SER A 165 -11.85 10.99 -5.65
CA SER A 165 -12.94 11.97 -5.69
C SER A 165 -13.71 11.89 -7.01
N ALA A 166 -13.04 11.74 -8.15
CA ALA A 166 -13.67 11.55 -9.46
C ALA A 166 -14.51 10.28 -9.53
N LYS A 167 -13.97 9.14 -9.06
CA LYS A 167 -14.72 7.88 -8.99
C LYS A 167 -15.98 8.01 -8.13
N ASN A 168 -15.85 8.65 -6.96
CA ASN A 168 -16.96 8.85 -6.04
C ASN A 168 -18.04 9.75 -6.67
N ARG A 169 -17.64 10.84 -7.34
CA ARG A 169 -18.57 11.73 -8.03
C ARG A 169 -19.31 11.01 -9.14
N TYR A 170 -18.58 10.31 -10.02
CA TYR A 170 -19.19 9.53 -11.09
C TYR A 170 -20.19 8.51 -10.53
N SER A 171 -19.87 7.83 -9.43
CA SER A 171 -20.79 6.87 -8.79
C SER A 171 -22.08 7.51 -8.25
N ILE A 172 -22.08 8.81 -7.97
CA ILE A 172 -23.29 9.57 -7.60
C ILE A 172 -24.10 9.93 -8.84
N LEU A 173 -23.44 10.35 -9.93
CA LEU A 173 -24.09 10.72 -11.19
C LEU A 173 -24.75 9.55 -11.94
N GLN A 174 -24.41 8.30 -11.57
CA GLN A 174 -24.98 7.09 -12.17
C GLN A 174 -26.14 6.49 -11.35
N ARG A 175 -26.58 7.15 -10.28
CA ARG A 175 -27.72 6.73 -9.46
C ARG A 175 -28.98 7.48 -9.88
#